data_AF-X1N714-F1
#
_entry.id   AF-X1N714-F1
#
_cell.length_a   1.000
_cell.length_b   1.000
_cell.length_c   1.000
_cell.angle_alpha   90.00
_cell.angle_beta   90.00
_cell.angle_gamma   90.00
#
_symmetry.space_group_name_H-M   'P 1'
#
loop_
_entity.id
_entity.type
_entity.pdbx_description
1 polymer ?
#
loop_
_entity_poly.entity_id
_entity_poly.type
_entity_poly.pdbx_seq_one_letter_code
_entity_poly.pdbx_strand_id
1 'polypeptide(L)'
;GYRLKQKAEFMRNIITIFWREYKSYYVSPIAYVVIGVFLILVSNRFIYKFNDFVQMSFMATAQAVNTQSLIPKFSINDSVIRYVFHNIRNISLFLLPMITMRLLLRSAGPALWNCC
;
A
#
# COMPACT_ATOMS: atom_id res chain seq x y z
N GLY A 1 -52.82 1.53 19.10
CA GLY A 1 -51.94 2.72 19.11
C GLY A 1 -50.49 2.38 19.40
N TYR A 2 -50.20 1.82 20.58
CA TYR A 2 -48.85 1.52 21.08
C TYR A 2 -48.01 0.57 20.20
N ARG A 3 -48.64 -0.41 19.53
CA ARG A 3 -47.96 -1.39 18.67
C ARG A 3 -47.31 -0.78 17.40
N LEU A 4 -47.83 0.35 16.91
CA LEU A 4 -47.29 1.05 15.73
C LEU A 4 -46.10 1.95 16.07
N LYS A 5 -46.12 2.61 17.25
CA LYS A 5 -45.00 3.39 17.76
C LYS A 5 -43.76 2.52 18.04
N GLN A 6 -43.95 1.33 18.60
CA GLN A 6 -42.84 0.40 18.87
C GLN A 6 -42.15 -0.07 17.58
N LYS A 7 -42.90 -0.34 16.51
CA LYS A 7 -42.32 -0.68 15.20
C LYS A 7 -41.57 0.48 14.57
N ALA A 8 -42.04 1.71 14.72
CA ALA A 8 -41.36 2.90 14.22
C ALA A 8 -40.02 3.16 14.94
N GLU A 9 -39.98 3.00 16.28
CA GLU A 9 -38.74 3.11 17.06
C GLU A 9 -37.75 1.97 16.71
N PHE A 10 -38.24 0.74 16.54
CA PHE A 10 -37.41 -0.39 16.13
C PHE A 10 -36.81 -0.20 14.72
N MET A 11 -37.63 0.25 13.76
CA MET A 11 -37.17 0.58 12.40
C MET A 11 -36.12 1.70 12.41
N ARG A 12 -36.33 2.76 13.20
CA ARG A 12 -35.35 3.85 13.35
C ARG A 12 -34.06 3.35 13.99
N ASN A 13 -34.13 2.49 15.00
CA ASN A 13 -32.93 1.97 15.66
C ASN A 13 -32.11 1.08 14.71
N ILE A 14 -32.78 0.21 13.95
CA ILE A 14 -32.13 -0.61 12.92
C ILE A 14 -31.46 0.24 11.86
N ILE A 15 -32.17 1.23 11.31
CA ILE A 15 -31.62 2.12 10.28
C ILE A 15 -30.42 2.91 10.84
N THR A 16 -30.50 3.36 12.09
CA THR A 16 -29.41 4.12 12.74
C THR A 16 -28.18 3.26 12.98
N ILE A 17 -28.35 2.01 13.38
CA ILE A 17 -27.26 1.03 13.53
C ILE A 17 -26.65 0.70 12.17
N PHE A 18 -27.48 0.46 11.15
CA PHE A 18 -27.04 0.12 9.80
C PHE A 18 -26.20 1.24 9.18
N TRP A 19 -26.58 2.50 9.35
CA TRP A 19 -25.78 3.65 8.90
C TRP A 19 -24.45 3.80 9.63
N ARG A 20 -24.39 3.41 10.91
CA ARG A 20 -23.16 3.45 11.72
C ARG A 20 -22.16 2.38 11.29
N GLU A 21 -22.65 1.17 11.01
CA GLU A 21 -21.89 0.03 10.49
C GLU A 21 -21.43 0.25 9.04
N TYR A 22 -22.32 0.76 8.18
CA TYR A 22 -22.02 1.06 6.78
C TYR A 22 -20.90 2.09 6.65
N LYS A 23 -20.94 3.18 7.46
CA LYS A 23 -19.85 4.16 7.54
C LYS A 23 -18.54 3.56 8.09
N SER A 24 -18.62 2.52 8.93
CA SER A 24 -17.48 1.75 9.46
C SER A 24 -16.90 0.73 8.45
N TYR A 25 -17.61 0.42 7.37
CA TYR A 25 -17.20 -0.50 6.29
C TYR A 25 -16.58 0.20 5.08
N TYR A 26 -17.10 1.38 4.69
CA TYR A 26 -16.34 2.31 3.82
C TYR A 26 -15.03 2.75 4.47
N VAL A 27 -14.93 2.56 5.78
CA VAL A 27 -13.73 2.64 6.62
C VAL A 27 -12.75 1.47 6.40
N SER A 28 -12.61 0.88 5.21
CA SER A 28 -11.24 0.48 4.78
C SER A 28 -10.66 1.38 3.67
N PRO A 29 -10.69 2.73 3.83
CA PRO A 29 -9.92 3.63 3.01
C PRO A 29 -8.44 3.31 3.19
N ILE A 30 -8.06 2.67 4.31
CA ILE A 30 -6.73 2.13 4.53
C ILE A 30 -6.28 1.29 3.34
N ALA A 31 -7.09 0.36 2.82
CA ALA A 31 -6.65 -0.48 1.70
C ALA A 31 -6.36 0.35 0.45
N TYR A 32 -7.25 1.30 0.11
CA TYR A 32 -7.08 2.18 -1.05
C TYR A 32 -5.91 3.16 -0.88
N VAL A 33 -5.74 3.73 0.31
CA VAL A 33 -4.63 4.62 0.65
C VAL A 33 -3.31 3.85 0.62
N VAL A 34 -3.29 2.63 1.14
CA VAL A 34 -2.12 1.76 1.16
C VAL A 34 -1.69 1.38 -0.26
N ILE A 35 -2.64 1.00 -1.12
CA ILE A 35 -2.37 0.72 -2.53
C ILE A 35 -1.88 2.00 -3.23
N GLY A 36 -2.55 3.14 -3.03
CA GLY A 36 -2.13 4.41 -3.62
C GLY A 36 -0.71 4.84 -3.21
N VAL A 37 -0.40 4.80 -1.92
CA VAL A 37 0.93 5.11 -1.38
C VAL A 37 1.97 4.13 -1.90
N PHE A 38 1.65 2.83 -1.96
CA PHE A 38 2.54 1.81 -2.52
C PHE A 38 2.89 2.11 -3.98
N LEU A 39 1.88 2.41 -4.82
CA LEU A 39 2.13 2.76 -6.23
C LEU A 39 2.96 4.04 -6.37
N ILE A 40 2.65 5.09 -5.61
CA ILE A 40 3.38 6.36 -5.69
C ILE A 40 4.85 6.18 -5.29
N LEU A 41 5.11 5.44 -4.19
CA LEU A 41 6.47 5.18 -3.73
C LEU A 41 7.26 4.36 -4.74
N VAL A 42 6.70 3.26 -5.25
CA VAL A 42 7.38 2.41 -6.23
C VAL A 42 7.61 3.16 -7.54
N SER A 43 6.60 3.88 -8.04
CA SER A 43 6.70 4.68 -9.28
C SER A 43 7.78 5.76 -9.18
N ASN A 44 7.80 6.52 -8.09
CA ASN A 44 8.81 7.57 -7.90
C ASN A 44 10.24 6.99 -7.84
N ARG A 45 10.43 5.85 -7.15
CA ARG A 45 11.76 5.19 -7.08
C ARG A 45 12.19 4.62 -8.41
N PHE A 46 11.26 4.05 -9.17
CA PHE A 46 11.52 3.55 -10.52
C PHE A 46 11.97 4.69 -11.45
N ILE A 47 11.22 5.80 -11.50
CA ILE A 47 11.55 6.96 -12.34
C ILE A 47 12.92 7.53 -11.97
N TYR A 48 13.19 7.68 -10.67
CA TYR A 48 14.48 8.18 -10.19
C TYR A 48 15.65 7.33 -10.67
N LYS A 49 15.57 6.00 -10.54
CA LYS A 49 16.64 5.11 -10.99
C LYS A 49 16.70 4.88 -12.48
N PHE A 50 15.58 4.98 -13.17
CA PHE A 50 15.57 4.94 -14.62
C PHE A 50 16.34 6.12 -15.22
N ASN A 51 16.13 7.34 -14.69
CA ASN A 51 16.88 8.52 -15.12
C ASN A 51 18.39 8.41 -14.82
N ASP A 52 18.74 7.92 -13.64
CA ASP A 52 20.14 7.65 -13.22
C ASP A 52 20.81 6.63 -14.15
N PHE A 53 20.08 5.56 -14.50
CA PHE A 53 20.55 4.56 -15.46
C PHE A 53 20.78 5.15 -16.86
N VAL A 54 19.85 5.96 -17.36
CA VAL A 54 19.99 6.63 -18.65
C VAL A 54 21.25 7.50 -18.65
N GLN A 55 21.45 8.32 -17.62
CA GLN A 55 22.63 9.18 -17.51
C GLN A 55 23.94 8.37 -17.45
N MET A 56 23.99 7.31 -16.63
CA MET A 56 25.15 6.42 -16.57
C MET A 56 25.43 5.73 -17.91
N SER A 57 24.40 5.29 -18.62
CA SER A 57 24.57 4.62 -19.93
C SER A 57 25.16 5.56 -20.98
N PHE A 58 24.74 6.83 -21.00
CA PHE A 58 25.31 7.85 -21.89
C PHE A 58 26.77 8.16 -21.53
N MET A 59 27.09 8.32 -20.24
CA MET A 59 28.47 8.57 -19.79
C MET A 59 29.40 7.38 -20.08
N ALA A 60 28.94 6.15 -19.83
CA ALA A 60 29.72 4.94 -20.10
C ALA A 60 29.97 4.75 -21.60
N THR A 61 29.00 5.07 -22.44
CA THR A 61 29.16 5.03 -23.91
C THR A 61 30.14 6.12 -24.39
N ALA A 62 30.06 7.35 -23.86
CA ALA A 62 30.96 8.44 -24.21
C ALA A 62 32.43 8.16 -23.82
N GLN A 63 32.65 7.48 -22.68
CA GLN A 63 33.97 7.04 -22.25
C GLN A 63 34.50 5.88 -23.11
N ALA A 64 33.65 4.91 -23.46
CA ALA A 64 34.05 3.79 -24.32
C ALA A 64 34.45 4.23 -25.74
N VAL A 65 33.82 5.29 -26.27
CA VAL A 65 34.21 5.90 -27.55
C VAL A 65 35.58 6.58 -27.47
N ASN A 66 35.93 7.20 -26.33
CA ASN A 66 37.22 7.88 -26.16
C ASN A 66 38.39 6.94 -25.85
N THR A 67 38.15 5.86 -25.11
CA THR A 67 39.24 5.00 -24.60
C THR A 67 39.38 3.69 -25.38
N GLN A 68 38.53 3.45 -26.39
CA GLN A 68 38.51 2.24 -27.22
C GLN A 68 38.57 0.95 -26.37
N SER A 69 38.01 1.03 -25.17
CA SER A 69 37.97 -0.02 -24.18
C SER A 69 36.60 -0.68 -24.20
N LEU A 70 36.59 -1.98 -23.94
CA LEU A 70 35.40 -2.84 -23.96
C LEU A 70 34.29 -2.20 -23.13
N ILE A 71 33.18 -1.85 -23.78
CA ILE A 71 31.98 -1.27 -23.16
C ILE A 71 31.57 -2.21 -22.01
N PRO A 72 31.62 -1.78 -20.74
CA PRO A 72 31.10 -2.59 -19.65
C PRO A 72 29.63 -2.85 -19.94
N LYS A 73 29.25 -4.14 -20.02
CA LYS A 73 27.86 -4.55 -20.25
C LYS A 73 27.04 -4.21 -19.01
N PHE A 74 26.65 -2.94 -18.86
CA PHE A 74 25.69 -2.51 -17.86
C PHE A 74 24.32 -3.05 -18.25
N SER A 75 23.99 -4.24 -17.73
CA SER A 75 22.66 -4.80 -17.87
C SER A 75 21.66 -3.94 -17.07
N ILE A 76 20.69 -3.36 -17.78
CA ILE A 76 19.53 -2.65 -17.19
C ILE A 76 18.87 -3.51 -16.10
N ASN A 77 18.87 -4.83 -16.32
CA ASN A 77 18.22 -5.80 -15.45
C ASN A 77 18.87 -5.82 -14.06
N ASP A 78 20.20 -5.90 -13.96
CA ASP A 78 20.88 -5.99 -12.66
C ASP A 78 20.81 -4.68 -11.85
N SER A 79 20.82 -3.53 -12.52
CA SER A 79 20.85 -2.22 -11.85
C SER A 79 19.45 -1.70 -11.50
N VAL A 80 18.49 -1.79 -12.42
CA VAL A 80 17.13 -1.26 -12.19
C VAL A 80 16.25 -2.27 -11.48
N ILE A 81 16.25 -3.55 -11.90
CA ILE A 81 15.33 -4.55 -11.33
C ILE A 81 15.73 -4.87 -9.88
N ARG A 82 17.00 -5.11 -9.58
CA ARG A 82 17.43 -5.35 -8.18
C ARG A 82 17.11 -4.17 -7.27
N TYR A 83 17.33 -2.94 -7.74
CA TYR A 83 17.04 -1.76 -6.94
C TYR A 83 15.54 -1.65 -6.64
N VAL A 84 14.68 -1.84 -7.64
CA VAL A 84 13.23 -1.76 -7.46
C VAL A 84 12.74 -2.86 -6.52
N PHE A 85 13.20 -4.10 -6.67
CA PHE A 85 12.85 -5.20 -5.77
C PHE A 85 13.31 -4.97 -4.32
N HIS A 86 14.48 -4.36 -4.12
CA HIS A 86 14.94 -3.97 -2.79
C HIS A 86 14.00 -2.94 -2.15
N ASN A 87 13.54 -1.95 -2.91
CA ASN A 87 12.60 -0.94 -2.42
C ASN A 87 11.23 -1.55 -2.12
N ILE A 88 10.72 -2.43 -2.99
CA ILE A 88 9.44 -3.15 -2.76
C ILE A 88 9.51 -3.94 -1.46
N ARG A 89 10.57 -4.72 -1.24
CA ARG A 89 10.76 -5.48 0.00
C ARG A 89 10.70 -4.58 1.24
N ASN A 90 11.43 -3.46 1.20
CA ASN A 90 11.46 -2.54 2.33
C ASN A 90 10.08 -1.90 2.58
N ILE A 91 9.36 -1.50 1.53
CA ILE A 91 8.01 -0.91 1.65
C ILE A 91 6.99 -1.94 2.17
N SER A 92 7.02 -3.18 1.64
CA SER A 92 6.11 -4.26 2.04
C SER A 92 6.24 -4.61 3.53
N LEU A 93 7.46 -4.56 4.08
CA LEU A 93 7.69 -4.79 5.52
C LEU A 93 7.00 -3.77 6.42
N PHE A 94 6.79 -2.54 5.96
CA PHE A 94 6.00 -1.54 6.70
C PHE A 94 4.50 -1.65 6.44
N LEU A 95 4.11 -2.09 5.24
CA LEU A 95 2.71 -2.24 4.83
C LEU A 95 2.00 -3.40 5.55
N LEU A 96 2.66 -4.56 5.61
CA LEU A 96 2.13 -5.79 6.21
C LEU A 96 1.67 -5.58 7.67
N PRO A 97 2.50 -5.06 8.59
CA PRO A 97 2.11 -4.85 9.99
C PRO A 97 0.99 -3.81 10.14
N MET A 98 0.91 -2.80 9.29
CA MET A 98 -0.22 -1.86 9.31
C MET A 98 -1.56 -2.54 8.98
N ILE A 99 -1.56 -3.44 8.00
CA ILE A 99 -2.78 -4.17 7.61
C ILE A 99 -3.17 -5.17 8.70
N THR A 100 -2.21 -5.95 9.22
CA THR A 100 -2.50 -6.98 10.24
C THR A 100 -2.86 -6.40 11.60
N MET A 101 -2.21 -5.34 12.09
CA MET A 101 -2.60 -4.72 13.36
C MET A 101 -4.05 -4.22 13.33
N ARG A 102 -4.45 -3.61 12.21
CA ARG A 102 -5.82 -3.14 12.02
C ARG A 102 -6.82 -4.28 11.90
N LEU A 103 -6.45 -5.36 11.21
CA LEU A 103 -7.28 -6.55 11.06
C LEU A 103 -7.48 -7.26 12.42
N LEU A 104 -6.41 -7.37 13.21
CA LEU A 104 -6.45 -7.99 14.53
C LEU A 104 -7.32 -7.21 15.51
N LEU A 105 -7.23 -5.87 15.53
CA LEU A 105 -8.09 -5.01 16.36
C LEU A 105 -9.58 -5.15 16.02
N ARG A 106 -9.93 -5.43 14.75
CA ARG A 106 -11.30 -5.73 14.33
C ARG A 106 -11.72 -7.14 14.71
N SER A 107 -10.82 -8.13 14.58
CA SER A 107 -11.14 -9.53 14.89
C SER A 107 -11.22 -9.81 16.39
N ALA A 108 -10.49 -9.05 17.21
CA ALA A 108 -10.63 -9.00 18.66
C ALA A 108 -11.83 -8.12 19.04
N GLY A 109 -13.03 -8.51 18.59
CA GLY A 109 -14.29 -8.08 19.19
C GLY A 109 -14.37 -8.51 20.68
N PRO A 110 -15.43 -8.13 21.41
CA PRO A 110 -15.54 -8.16 22.89
C PRO A 110 -15.39 -9.52 23.61
N ALA A 111 -14.87 -10.55 22.96
CA ALA A 111 -14.65 -11.89 23.52
C ALA A 111 -13.64 -11.96 24.68
N LEU A 112 -12.87 -10.91 24.95
CA LEU A 112 -11.95 -10.82 26.10
C LEU A 112 -12.57 -10.24 27.38
N TRP A 113 -13.82 -9.76 27.36
CA TRP A 113 -14.48 -9.17 28.54
C TRP A 113 -15.39 -10.13 29.32
N ASN A 114 -15.63 -11.35 28.82
CA ASN A 114 -16.53 -12.33 29.48
C ASN A 114 -15.77 -13.55 30.06
N CYS A 115 -14.45 -13.46 30.22
CA CYS A 115 -13.63 -14.53 30.82
C CYS A 115 -12.86 -14.10 32.08
N CYS A 116 -13.24 -12.99 32.70
CA CYS A 116 -12.86 -12.65 34.07
C CYS A 116 -14.09 -12.08 34.78
#